data_AF-A0A7V5DBU5-F1
#
_entry.id   AF-A0A7V5DBU5-F1
#
_cell.length_a   1.000
_cell.length_b   1.000
_cell.length_c   1.000
_cell.angle_alpha   90.00
_cell.angle_beta   90.00
_cell.angle_gamma   90.00
#
_symmetry.space_group_name_H-M   'P 1'
#
loop_
_entity.id
_entity.type
_entity.pdbx_description
1 polymer ?
#
loop_
_entity_poly.entity_id
_entity_poly.type
_entity_poly.pdbx_seq_one_letter_code
_entity_poly.pdbx_strand_id
1 'polypeptide(L)'
;MQHYALFTFFLVVLLSLSAPACKHDPAFPGGGDPIDTTDNPIDTTGNPGGGGNNSGVPCNPDSVYFQNQILPILISNCTESGCHNNVDKEDGVILTSYQSLVSTVENATLNNWDENKLMKALLEDDPDDRMPYGKPPLPQAQINLIATWIQQGAKNNGCNENYGACDTVNVKYSAFVQPLIQAKC
;
A
#
# COMPACT_ATOMS: atom_id res chain seq x y z
N MET A 1 34.69 -51.05 -48.95
CA MET A 1 34.01 -49.77 -48.66
C MET A 1 33.07 -49.82 -47.45
N GLN A 2 32.54 -51.00 -47.04
CA GLN A 2 31.66 -51.17 -45.87
C GLN A 2 32.30 -50.77 -44.51
N HIS A 3 33.59 -51.00 -44.32
CA HIS A 3 34.27 -50.77 -43.04
C HIS A 3 34.55 -49.29 -42.74
N TYR A 4 34.67 -48.44 -43.76
CA TYR A 4 34.92 -47.01 -43.58
C TYR A 4 33.66 -46.27 -43.11
N ALA A 5 32.48 -46.68 -43.56
CA ALA A 5 31.20 -46.08 -43.18
C ALA A 5 30.81 -46.37 -41.72
N LEU A 6 31.16 -47.56 -41.21
CA LEU A 6 30.96 -47.90 -39.80
C LEU A 6 31.91 -47.12 -38.88
N PHE A 7 33.16 -46.92 -39.31
CA PHE A 7 34.15 -46.19 -38.54
C PHE A 7 33.81 -44.69 -38.45
N THR A 8 33.37 -44.08 -39.55
CA THR A 8 32.94 -42.67 -39.54
C THR A 8 31.66 -42.47 -38.73
N PHE A 9 30.71 -43.41 -38.77
CA PHE A 9 29.51 -43.35 -37.94
C PHE A 9 29.85 -43.44 -36.45
N PHE A 10 30.79 -44.33 -36.07
CA PHE A 10 31.23 -44.46 -34.68
C PHE A 10 31.95 -43.18 -34.17
N LEU A 11 32.74 -42.54 -35.04
CA LEU A 11 33.48 -41.32 -34.71
C LEU A 11 32.55 -40.10 -34.56
N VAL A 12 31.48 -40.02 -35.34
CA VAL A 12 30.45 -38.97 -35.22
C VAL A 12 29.59 -39.16 -33.96
N VAL A 13 29.27 -40.40 -33.58
CA VAL A 13 28.55 -40.71 -32.33
C VAL A 13 29.41 -40.46 -31.08
N LEU A 14 30.72 -40.71 -31.15
CA LEU A 14 31.64 -40.38 -30.06
C LEU A 14 31.82 -38.86 -29.88
N LEU A 15 31.77 -38.09 -30.97
CA LEU A 15 31.90 -36.63 -30.92
C LEU A 15 30.62 -35.94 -30.42
N SER A 16 29.46 -36.58 -30.50
CA SER A 16 28.18 -36.03 -30.04
C SER A 16 27.86 -36.32 -28.57
N LEU A 17 28.66 -37.15 -27.88
CA LEU A 17 28.48 -37.47 -26.46
C LEU A 17 29.19 -36.51 -25.49
N SER A 18 29.89 -35.48 -25.99
CA SER A 18 30.51 -34.46 -25.14
C SER A 18 29.56 -33.28 -24.90
N ALA A 19 28.50 -33.51 -24.13
CA ALA A 19 27.82 -32.40 -23.46
C ALA A 19 28.69 -31.95 -22.26
N PRO A 20 28.91 -30.64 -22.05
CA PRO A 20 29.51 -30.19 -20.80
C PRO A 20 28.57 -30.54 -19.64
N ALA A 21 28.96 -31.52 -18.83
CA ALA A 21 28.31 -31.78 -17.54
C ALA A 21 28.63 -30.63 -16.58
N CYS A 22 27.61 -30.12 -15.89
CA CYS A 22 27.79 -29.14 -14.81
C CYS A 22 28.74 -29.74 -13.76
N LYS A 23 29.86 -29.06 -13.47
CA LYS A 23 30.69 -29.40 -12.32
C LYS A 23 29.93 -29.03 -11.05
N HIS A 24 29.94 -29.94 -10.08
CA HIS A 24 29.52 -29.61 -8.71
C HIS A 24 30.55 -28.65 -8.10
N ASP A 25 30.05 -27.61 -7.44
CA ASP A 25 30.83 -26.58 -6.76
C ASP A 25 31.74 -27.20 -5.66
N PRO A 26 33.02 -26.80 -5.53
CA PRO A 26 33.80 -27.16 -4.35
C PRO A 26 33.09 -26.68 -3.08
N ALA A 27 32.97 -27.59 -2.11
CA ALA A 27 32.57 -27.20 -0.75
C ALA A 27 33.54 -26.13 -0.24
N PHE A 28 33.03 -24.92 -0.01
CA PHE A 28 33.82 -23.82 0.53
C PHE A 28 34.35 -24.20 1.93
N PRO A 29 35.67 -24.25 2.15
CA PRO A 29 36.19 -24.41 3.49
C PRO A 29 36.09 -23.05 4.20
N GLY A 30 35.03 -22.83 4.98
CA GLY A 30 34.97 -21.70 5.90
C GLY A 30 33.63 -20.98 6.08
N GLY A 31 32.52 -21.45 5.53
CA GLY A 31 31.19 -20.90 5.84
C GLY A 31 30.45 -21.85 6.78
N GLY A 32 30.19 -21.44 8.02
CA GLY A 32 29.22 -22.15 8.86
C GLY A 32 27.89 -22.27 8.13
N ASP A 33 27.13 -23.32 8.44
CA ASP A 33 25.80 -23.55 7.87
C ASP A 33 24.99 -22.25 7.88
N PRO A 34 24.22 -21.95 6.80
CA PRO A 34 23.34 -20.80 6.81
C PRO A 34 22.41 -20.93 8.03
N ILE A 35 22.50 -19.95 8.92
CA ILE A 35 21.67 -19.86 10.10
C ILE A 35 20.22 -19.82 9.61
N ASP A 36 19.43 -20.80 10.02
CA ASP A 36 18.01 -20.84 9.73
C ASP A 36 17.34 -19.63 10.40
N THR A 37 16.87 -18.68 9.59
CA THR A 37 16.25 -17.44 10.06
C THR A 37 14.75 -17.60 10.35
N THR A 38 14.20 -18.81 10.29
CA THR A 38 12.78 -19.07 10.58
C THR A 38 12.37 -18.67 11.99
N ASP A 39 13.31 -18.68 12.94
CA ASP A 39 13.02 -18.43 14.35
C ASP A 39 13.15 -16.94 14.73
N ASN A 40 13.74 -16.12 13.87
CA ASN A 40 13.77 -14.67 14.03
C ASN A 40 14.08 -13.99 12.69
N PRO A 41 13.07 -13.44 11.98
CA PRO A 41 13.31 -12.70 10.75
C PRO A 41 13.93 -11.35 11.13
N ILE A 42 15.23 -11.33 11.40
CA ILE A 42 16.01 -10.12 11.27
C ILE A 42 16.09 -9.88 9.78
N ASP A 43 15.25 -8.97 9.31
CA ASP A 43 15.26 -8.46 7.96
C ASP A 43 16.66 -7.88 7.66
N THR A 44 17.51 -8.67 7.00
CA THR A 44 18.82 -8.20 6.54
C THR A 44 18.71 -7.38 5.25
N THR A 45 17.50 -7.07 4.76
CA THR A 45 17.28 -6.14 3.64
C THR A 45 17.15 -4.70 4.12
N GLY A 46 18.14 -4.27 4.91
CA GLY A 46 18.52 -2.85 4.96
C GLY A 46 19.12 -2.42 3.61
N ASN A 47 18.40 -2.56 2.50
CA ASN A 47 18.81 -2.04 1.19
C ASN A 47 18.02 -0.74 0.88
N PRO A 48 18.69 0.40 0.69
CA PRO A 48 18.07 1.70 0.49
C PRO A 48 17.60 1.93 -0.96
N GLY A 49 16.84 1.00 -1.57
CA GLY A 49 16.58 1.08 -3.01
C GLY A 49 15.36 0.37 -3.59
N GLY A 50 14.46 -0.21 -2.79
CA GLY A 50 13.20 -0.76 -3.29
C GLY A 50 12.11 0.31 -3.32
N GLY A 51 11.85 0.90 -4.48
CA GLY A 51 10.82 1.94 -4.71
C GLY A 51 9.38 1.43 -4.63
N GLY A 52 9.06 0.59 -3.65
CA GLY A 52 7.71 0.12 -3.35
C GLY A 52 7.07 1.03 -2.30
N ASN A 53 5.78 1.30 -2.45
CA ASN A 53 4.94 2.00 -1.47
C ASN A 53 4.64 1.15 -0.21
N ASN A 54 5.47 0.15 0.12
CA ASN A 54 5.23 -0.80 1.21
C ASN A 54 6.03 -0.47 2.49
N SER A 55 6.74 0.66 2.46
CA SER A 55 7.44 1.27 3.60
C SER A 55 6.59 2.39 4.20
N GLY A 56 6.70 2.67 5.50
CA GLY A 56 5.94 3.75 6.16
C GLY A 56 5.49 3.41 7.58
N VAL A 57 4.40 4.04 8.04
CA VAL A 57 3.78 3.73 9.35
C VAL A 57 2.68 2.69 9.15
N PRO A 58 2.73 1.52 9.80
CA PRO A 58 1.65 0.53 9.73
C PRO A 58 0.36 1.08 10.32
N CYS A 59 -0.77 0.66 9.75
CA CYS A 59 -2.09 0.99 10.29
C CYS A 59 -2.34 0.27 11.63
N ASN A 60 -2.84 1.00 12.61
CA ASN A 60 -3.37 0.42 13.83
C ASN A 60 -4.89 0.19 13.66
N PRO A 61 -5.41 -1.03 13.88
CA PRO A 61 -6.85 -1.33 13.74
C PRO A 61 -7.75 -0.50 14.67
N ASP A 62 -7.22 -0.03 15.80
CA ASP A 62 -7.97 0.78 16.77
C ASP A 62 -7.93 2.29 16.44
N SER A 63 -7.25 2.69 15.36
CA SER A 63 -7.11 4.09 14.95
C SER A 63 -7.90 4.40 13.70
N VAL A 64 -8.58 5.55 13.71
CA VAL A 64 -9.17 6.12 12.50
C VAL A 64 -8.20 7.15 11.93
N TYR A 65 -7.93 7.03 10.63
CA TYR A 65 -6.98 7.88 9.93
C TYR A 65 -7.69 8.87 9.04
N PHE A 66 -7.41 10.16 9.22
CA PHE A 66 -8.04 11.21 8.43
C PHE A 66 -7.81 11.01 6.93
N GLN A 67 -6.57 10.76 6.52
CA GLN A 67 -6.20 10.63 5.11
C GLN A 67 -6.81 9.38 4.45
N ASN A 68 -6.86 8.27 5.19
CA ASN A 68 -7.31 6.98 4.64
C ASN A 68 -8.84 6.84 4.66
N GLN A 69 -9.53 7.41 5.66
CA GLN A 69 -10.94 7.11 5.93
C GLN A 69 -11.83 8.35 5.91
N ILE A 70 -11.45 9.43 6.60
CA ILE A 70 -12.34 10.60 6.76
C ILE A 70 -12.37 11.46 5.50
N LEU A 71 -11.21 11.82 4.97
CA LEU A 71 -11.11 12.68 3.79
C LEU A 71 -11.84 12.08 2.57
N PRO A 72 -11.71 10.78 2.25
CA PRO A 72 -12.51 10.17 1.18
C PRO A 72 -14.02 10.28 1.40
N ILE A 73 -14.50 10.08 2.64
CA ILE A 73 -15.93 10.25 2.95
C ILE A 73 -16.39 11.68 2.66
N LEU A 74 -15.62 12.68 3.10
CA LEU A 74 -15.94 14.09 2.86
C LEU A 74 -15.92 14.44 1.37
N ILE A 75 -14.90 14.00 0.63
CA ILE A 75 -14.77 14.26 -0.81
C ILE A 75 -15.93 13.61 -1.58
N SER A 76 -16.20 12.33 -1.32
CA SER A 76 -17.19 11.58 -2.10
C SER A 76 -18.63 12.01 -1.87
N ASN A 77 -18.94 12.62 -0.72
CA ASN A 77 -20.33 12.94 -0.36
C ASN A 77 -20.62 14.43 -0.27
N CYS A 78 -19.62 15.30 -0.14
CA CYS A 78 -19.83 16.70 0.20
C CYS A 78 -19.15 17.70 -0.75
N THR A 79 -18.25 17.26 -1.64
CA THR A 79 -17.47 18.17 -2.50
C THR A 79 -17.88 18.14 -3.96
N GLU A 80 -19.12 17.75 -4.26
CA GLU A 80 -19.68 17.86 -5.61
C GLU A 80 -19.82 19.33 -6.05
N SER A 81 -20.09 19.56 -7.33
CA SER A 81 -20.27 20.92 -7.86
C SER A 81 -21.50 21.59 -7.24
N GLY A 82 -21.34 22.84 -6.81
CA GLY A 82 -22.32 23.59 -6.05
C GLY A 82 -22.29 23.30 -4.54
N CYS A 83 -21.27 22.60 -4.03
CA CYS A 83 -21.17 22.22 -2.61
C CYS A 83 -19.84 22.70 -1.98
N HIS A 84 -19.32 21.96 -0.99
CA HIS A 84 -18.22 22.40 -0.12
C HIS A 84 -16.82 22.07 -0.68
N ASN A 85 -16.58 22.42 -1.94
CA ASN A 85 -15.31 22.21 -2.64
C ASN A 85 -14.46 23.49 -2.70
N ASN A 86 -13.26 23.43 -3.32
CA ASN A 86 -12.35 24.59 -3.39
C ASN A 86 -12.84 25.75 -4.29
N VAL A 87 -13.83 25.51 -5.14
CA VAL A 87 -14.34 26.47 -6.12
C VAL A 87 -15.64 27.08 -5.60
N ASP A 88 -16.64 26.24 -5.35
CA ASP A 88 -18.01 26.67 -5.03
C ASP A 88 -18.11 27.17 -3.59
N LYS A 89 -17.46 26.46 -2.64
CA LYS A 89 -17.36 26.84 -1.22
C LYS A 89 -18.71 27.23 -0.62
N GLU A 90 -19.73 26.38 -0.78
CA GLU A 90 -21.05 26.66 -0.24
C GLU A 90 -20.94 26.98 1.27
N ASP A 91 -21.59 28.07 1.70
CA ASP A 91 -21.46 28.66 3.05
C ASP A 91 -20.02 28.98 3.52
N GLY A 92 -19.09 29.16 2.58
CA GLY A 92 -17.67 29.38 2.86
C GLY A 92 -16.92 28.13 3.34
N VAL A 93 -17.55 26.96 3.32
CA VAL A 93 -16.98 25.70 3.83
C VAL A 93 -16.21 24.95 2.74
N ILE A 94 -15.03 24.43 3.10
CA ILE A 94 -14.16 23.68 2.19
C ILE A 94 -13.70 22.37 2.84
N LEU A 95 -14.09 21.24 2.25
CA LEU A 95 -13.87 19.90 2.84
C LEU A 95 -12.81 19.06 2.09
N THR A 96 -12.07 19.66 1.17
CA THR A 96 -11.12 18.95 0.30
C THR A 96 -9.76 18.66 0.95
N SER A 97 -9.50 19.17 2.15
CA SER A 97 -8.26 18.91 2.89
C SER A 97 -8.47 19.07 4.39
N TYR A 98 -7.58 18.50 5.20
CA TYR A 98 -7.58 18.68 6.65
C TYR A 98 -7.54 20.17 7.02
N GLN A 99 -6.60 20.92 6.42
CA GLN A 99 -6.38 22.32 6.76
C GLN A 99 -7.62 23.15 6.45
N SER A 100 -8.22 22.92 5.29
CA SER A 100 -9.44 23.59 4.86
C SER A 100 -10.60 23.28 5.81
N LEU A 101 -10.80 22.01 6.15
CA LEU A 101 -11.83 21.55 7.08
C LEU A 101 -11.72 22.28 8.41
N VAL A 102 -10.55 22.23 9.07
CA VAL A 102 -10.39 22.84 10.41
C VAL A 102 -10.40 24.36 10.39
N SER A 103 -10.11 24.98 9.23
CA SER A 103 -10.14 26.44 9.10
C SER A 103 -11.51 27.01 8.75
N THR A 104 -12.38 26.22 8.12
CA THR A 104 -13.67 26.69 7.57
C THR A 104 -14.87 26.12 8.30
N VAL A 105 -14.72 24.98 8.97
CA VAL A 105 -15.79 24.36 9.77
C VAL A 105 -15.56 24.67 11.24
N GLU A 106 -16.50 25.40 11.82
CA GLU A 106 -16.48 25.78 13.22
C GLU A 106 -16.43 24.54 14.13
N ASN A 107 -15.46 24.53 15.05
CA ASN A 107 -15.26 23.48 16.05
C ASN A 107 -15.16 22.06 15.46
N ALA A 108 -14.69 21.90 14.22
CA ALA A 108 -14.64 20.59 13.55
C ALA A 108 -13.89 19.50 14.33
N THR A 109 -12.91 19.90 15.16
CA THR A 109 -12.08 18.99 15.96
C THR A 109 -12.57 18.84 17.41
N LEU A 110 -13.59 19.60 17.82
CA LEU A 110 -14.06 19.63 19.20
C LEU A 110 -14.88 18.37 19.49
N ASN A 111 -14.53 17.66 20.55
CA ASN A 111 -15.28 16.51 21.06
C ASN A 111 -16.49 16.96 21.91
N ASN A 112 -17.34 17.80 21.32
CA ASN A 112 -18.62 18.24 21.85
C ASN A 112 -19.60 18.36 20.67
N TRP A 113 -20.57 17.46 20.59
CA TRP A 113 -21.45 17.36 19.42
C TRP A 113 -22.38 18.57 19.27
N ASP A 114 -22.74 19.24 20.36
CA ASP A 114 -23.63 20.41 20.31
C ASP A 114 -22.94 21.66 19.76
N GLU A 115 -21.61 21.67 19.77
CA GLU A 115 -20.77 22.78 19.30
C GLU A 115 -20.00 22.43 18.02
N ASN A 116 -19.81 21.15 17.70
CA ASN A 116 -19.09 20.68 16.52
C ASN A 116 -19.97 20.78 15.26
N LYS A 117 -19.71 21.77 14.40
CA LYS A 117 -20.63 22.08 13.30
C LYS A 117 -20.66 21.00 12.20
N LEU A 118 -19.56 20.24 12.02
CA LEU A 118 -19.57 19.07 11.14
C LEU A 118 -20.57 18.02 11.64
N MET A 119 -20.50 17.67 12.92
CA MET A 119 -21.36 16.63 13.48
C MET A 119 -22.82 17.05 13.56
N LYS A 120 -23.10 18.33 13.88
CA LYS A 120 -24.47 18.86 13.85
C LYS A 120 -25.08 18.74 12.47
N ALA A 121 -24.36 19.16 11.42
CA ALA A 121 -24.87 19.09 10.06
C ALA A 121 -25.14 17.64 9.61
N LEU A 122 -24.32 16.68 10.04
CA LEU A 122 -24.51 15.26 9.72
C LEU A 122 -25.68 14.60 10.49
N LEU A 123 -25.98 15.10 11.69
CA LEU A 123 -26.98 14.54 12.61
C LEU A 123 -28.31 15.29 12.60
N GLU A 124 -28.45 16.31 11.76
CA GLU A 124 -29.66 17.11 11.67
C GLU A 124 -30.85 16.27 11.19
N ASP A 125 -32.01 16.46 11.81
CA ASP A 125 -33.24 15.72 11.48
C ASP A 125 -33.93 16.32 10.25
N ASP A 126 -33.89 17.65 10.11
CA ASP A 126 -34.48 18.36 8.98
C ASP A 126 -33.68 18.08 7.68
N PRO A 127 -34.27 17.45 6.66
CA PRO A 127 -33.60 17.20 5.38
C PRO A 127 -33.11 18.44 4.65
N ASP A 128 -33.70 19.61 4.90
CA ASP A 128 -33.29 20.86 4.25
C ASP A 128 -32.04 21.46 4.91
N ASP A 129 -31.77 21.13 6.18
CA ASP A 129 -30.59 21.59 6.93
C ASP A 129 -29.51 20.49 7.09
N ARG A 130 -29.86 19.22 6.87
CA ARG A 130 -28.95 18.07 7.00
C ARG A 130 -28.00 17.97 5.82
N MET A 131 -26.73 17.71 6.14
CA MET A 131 -25.72 17.32 5.17
C MET A 131 -25.55 15.80 5.10
N PRO A 132 -25.36 15.21 3.90
CA PRO A 132 -25.30 15.88 2.60
C PRO A 132 -26.69 16.35 2.10
N TYR A 133 -26.77 17.60 1.66
CA TYR A 133 -28.02 18.22 1.18
C TYR A 133 -28.58 17.51 -0.06
N GLY A 134 -29.90 17.33 -0.11
CA GLY A 134 -30.59 16.70 -1.24
C GLY A 134 -30.20 15.23 -1.48
N LYS A 135 -29.48 14.59 -0.56
CA LYS A 135 -29.05 13.19 -0.63
C LYS A 135 -29.54 12.40 0.60
N PRO A 136 -29.58 11.06 0.51
CA PRO A 136 -29.75 10.23 1.69
C PRO A 136 -28.69 10.57 2.75
N PRO A 137 -29.03 10.45 4.05
CA PRO A 137 -28.06 10.62 5.13
C PRO A 137 -26.89 9.64 4.95
N LEU A 138 -25.71 10.03 5.44
CA LEU A 138 -24.57 9.13 5.44
C LEU A 138 -24.91 7.84 6.21
N PRO A 139 -24.41 6.68 5.77
CA PRO A 139 -24.53 5.45 6.54
C PRO A 139 -23.99 5.65 7.97
N GLN A 140 -24.68 5.10 8.96
CA GLN A 140 -24.28 5.24 10.37
C GLN A 140 -22.81 4.82 10.61
N ALA A 141 -22.31 3.84 9.87
CA ALA A 141 -20.91 3.42 9.97
C ALA A 141 -19.91 4.53 9.59
N GLN A 142 -20.24 5.38 8.60
CA GLN A 142 -19.41 6.51 8.21
C GLN A 142 -19.49 7.64 9.23
N ILE A 143 -20.68 7.92 9.77
CA ILE A 143 -20.86 8.88 10.86
C ILE A 143 -20.06 8.44 12.09
N ASN A 144 -20.09 7.14 12.42
CA ASN A 144 -19.31 6.57 13.52
C ASN A 144 -17.80 6.71 13.30
N LEU A 145 -17.30 6.52 12.06
CA LEU A 145 -15.88 6.75 11.75
C LEU A 145 -15.48 8.21 12.03
N ILE A 146 -16.29 9.18 11.59
CA ILE A 146 -16.04 10.60 11.84
C ILE A 146 -16.08 10.90 13.35
N ALA A 147 -17.08 10.37 14.06
CA ALA A 147 -17.19 10.53 15.51
C ALA A 147 -15.98 9.94 16.25
N THR A 148 -15.56 8.71 15.91
CA THR A 148 -14.38 8.08 16.49
C THR A 148 -13.11 8.86 16.19
N TRP A 149 -12.94 9.37 14.96
CA TRP A 149 -11.80 10.23 14.63
C TRP A 149 -11.76 11.50 15.50
N ILE A 150 -12.90 12.16 15.72
CA ILE A 150 -12.99 13.33 16.61
C ILE A 150 -12.65 12.96 18.05
N GLN A 151 -13.19 11.84 18.56
CA GLN A 151 -12.87 11.32 19.89
C GLN A 151 -11.38 10.98 20.06
N GLN A 152 -10.70 10.58 18.98
CA GLN A 152 -9.26 10.33 18.93
C GLN A 152 -8.41 11.60 18.77
N GLY A 153 -9.04 12.77 18.89
CA GLY A 153 -8.40 14.09 18.83
C GLY A 153 -8.31 14.67 17.42
N ALA A 154 -9.14 14.20 16.49
CA ALA A 154 -9.31 14.73 15.14
C ALA A 154 -7.98 15.00 14.41
N LYS A 155 -7.05 14.05 14.46
CA LYS A 155 -5.67 14.26 13.97
C LYS A 155 -5.60 14.25 12.44
N ASN A 156 -4.69 15.03 11.88
CA ASN A 156 -4.28 14.90 10.47
C ASN A 156 -3.28 13.74 10.30
N ASN A 157 -3.76 12.51 10.45
CA ASN A 157 -2.95 11.29 10.39
C ASN A 157 -3.26 10.46 9.14
N GLY A 158 -2.30 9.62 8.78
CA GLY A 158 -2.43 8.59 7.76
C GLY A 158 -1.59 7.38 8.12
N CYS A 159 -1.93 6.24 7.54
CA CYS A 159 -1.13 5.02 7.64
C CYS A 159 -0.96 4.39 6.26
N ASN A 160 0.03 3.50 6.16
CA ASN A 160 0.24 2.70 4.98
C ASN A 160 -0.50 1.36 5.13
N GLU A 161 -1.57 1.21 4.35
CA GLU A 161 -2.37 -0.03 4.27
C GLU A 161 -1.60 -1.21 3.63
N ASN A 162 -0.52 -0.94 2.90
CA ASN A 162 0.36 -1.94 2.29
C ASN A 162 1.67 -2.13 3.06
N TYR A 163 1.74 -1.71 4.33
CA TYR A 163 2.97 -1.84 5.10
C TYR A 163 3.43 -3.31 5.17
N GLY A 164 4.68 -3.57 4.78
CA GLY A 164 5.24 -4.92 4.75
C GLY A 164 4.69 -5.82 3.64
N ALA A 165 3.88 -5.30 2.73
CA ALA A 165 3.49 -6.05 1.53
C ALA A 165 4.72 -6.33 0.65
N CYS A 166 4.74 -7.48 0.00
CA CYS A 166 5.79 -7.80 -0.97
C CYS A 166 5.59 -6.91 -2.21
N ASP A 167 6.55 -6.04 -2.50
CA ASP A 167 6.53 -5.28 -3.76
C ASP A 167 6.81 -6.24 -4.91
N THR A 168 5.76 -6.75 -5.54
CA THR A 168 5.88 -7.66 -6.69
C THR A 168 6.09 -6.91 -8.01
N VAL A 169 6.08 -5.58 -8.03
CA VAL A 169 6.14 -4.79 -9.27
C VAL A 169 7.53 -4.90 -9.91
N ASN A 170 8.58 -4.99 -9.08
CA ASN A 170 9.97 -4.96 -9.54
C ASN A 170 10.71 -6.32 -9.47
N VAL A 171 10.08 -7.37 -8.94
CA VAL A 171 10.70 -8.71 -8.85
C VAL A 171 10.38 -9.53 -10.10
N LYS A 172 11.06 -9.23 -11.21
CA LYS A 172 10.98 -10.04 -12.45
C LYS A 172 12.13 -11.03 -12.53
N TYR A 173 11.86 -12.25 -12.97
CA TYR A 173 12.88 -13.29 -13.18
C TYR A 173 14.06 -12.78 -14.00
N SER A 174 13.80 -12.13 -15.14
CA SER A 174 14.84 -11.59 -16.02
C SER A 174 15.64 -10.43 -15.44
N ALA A 175 15.06 -9.67 -14.50
CA ALA A 175 15.70 -8.50 -13.91
C ALA A 175 16.54 -8.84 -12.67
N PHE A 176 16.11 -9.84 -11.89
CA PHE A 176 16.72 -10.15 -10.60
C PHE A 176 17.36 -11.54 -10.57
N VAL A 177 16.60 -12.57 -10.94
CA VAL A 177 17.02 -13.98 -10.79
C VAL A 177 18.02 -14.39 -11.88
N GLN A 178 17.76 -14.04 -13.13
CA GLN A 178 18.55 -14.46 -14.27
C GLN A 178 20.01 -13.96 -14.23
N PRO A 179 20.31 -12.68 -13.92
CA PRO A 179 21.69 -12.23 -13.81
C PRO A 179 22.44 -12.89 -12.64
N LEU A 180 21.76 -13.17 -11.52
CA LEU A 180 22.36 -13.85 -10.37
C LEU A 180 22.76 -15.28 -10.70
N ILE A 181 21.87 -16.03 -11.37
CA ILE A 181 22.18 -17.38 -11.86
C ILE A 181 23.36 -17.31 -12.83
N GLN A 182 23.32 -16.44 -13.84
CA GLN A 182 24.43 -16.32 -14.81
C GLN A 182 25.78 -15.90 -14.20
N ALA A 183 25.76 -15.15 -13.10
CA ALA A 183 26.98 -14.71 -12.44
C ALA A 183 27.56 -15.73 -11.46
N LYS A 184 26.77 -16.73 -11.02
CA LYS A 184 27.12 -17.61 -9.89
C LYS A 184 26.95 -19.11 -10.18
N CYS A 185 26.34 -19.48 -11.30
CA CYS A 185 26.09 -20.85 -11.74
C CYS A 185 26.48 -20.99 -13.22
#